data_AF-X0VNQ8-F1
#
_entry.id   AF-X0VNQ8-F1
#
_cell.length_a   1.000
_cell.length_b   1.000
_cell.length_c   1.000
_cell.angle_alpha   90.00
_cell.angle_beta   90.00
_cell.angle_gamma   90.00
#
_symmetry.space_group_name_H-M   'P 1'
#
loop_
_entity.id
_entity.type
_entity.pdbx_description
1 polymer ?
#
loop_
_entity_poly.entity_id
_entity_poly.type
_entity_poly.pdbx_seq_one_letter_code
_entity_poly.pdbx_strand_id
1 'polypeptide(L)'
;TKIRPETVERISHLVVDAGHELAPHAAETVRADSFVVQTNIHYPTDSSLIRDGLRKILTIGATLACLLGVDGWRQHKHLHRKVRQLVRKIDRIAARKGTGYQQRLKAPYRELLALADTIVDRAEALRIAAQNAAGDLEVLGLDAELAVFLERTRHVCGTARRRVLEGQKVPNREKLFSIFEPHTQLYKRGKAAEPVQFGRQLLVYEDGAGFITHAYLLPRDADDRDVVVDQTRRVQKRLGGRVRRASFDRGFHSPTNQRRLAQIIEHPCP
;
A
#
# COMPACT_ATOMS: atom_id res chain seq x y z
N THR A 1 3.09 1.94 25.24
CA THR A 1 3.91 0.91 24.56
C THR A 1 3.17 0.39 23.35
N LYS A 2 3.84 0.12 22.22
CA LYS A 2 3.21 -0.56 21.07
C LYS A 2 3.49 -2.06 21.15
N ILE A 3 2.48 -2.90 20.97
CA ILE A 3 2.63 -4.36 20.83
C ILE A 3 3.41 -4.64 19.54
N ARG A 4 4.36 -5.58 19.56
CA ARG A 4 5.17 -5.94 18.39
C ARG A 4 4.52 -7.11 17.61
N PRO A 5 4.76 -7.25 16.29
CA PRO A 5 4.18 -8.33 15.49
C PRO A 5 4.43 -9.73 16.06
N GLU A 6 5.64 -9.99 16.58
CA GLU A 6 6.05 -11.28 17.14
C GLU A 6 5.28 -11.59 18.44
N THR A 7 4.79 -10.56 19.14
CA THR A 7 3.93 -10.73 20.32
C THR A 7 2.52 -11.17 19.91
N VAL A 8 1.98 -10.60 18.82
CA VAL A 8 0.67 -10.99 18.27
C VAL A 8 0.74 -12.41 17.70
N GLU A 9 1.79 -12.75 16.95
CA GLU A 9 2.03 -14.11 16.44
C GLU A 9 2.11 -15.13 17.58
N ARG A 10 2.87 -14.84 18.65
CA ARG A 10 2.95 -15.73 19.82
C ARG A 10 1.60 -15.92 20.52
N ILE A 11 0.78 -14.88 20.65
CA ILE A 11 -0.58 -15.01 21.20
C ILE A 11 -1.44 -15.88 20.28
N SER A 12 -1.35 -15.69 18.96
CA SER A 12 -2.08 -16.50 17.99
C SER A 12 -1.72 -17.99 18.09
N HIS A 13 -0.43 -18.31 18.22
CA HIS A 13 0.02 -19.70 18.38
C HIS A 13 -0.48 -20.31 19.70
N LEU A 14 -0.44 -19.59 20.83
CA LEU A 14 -0.98 -20.10 22.11
C LEU A 14 -2.48 -20.38 22.06
N VAL A 15 -3.26 -19.60 21.31
CA VAL A 15 -4.70 -19.85 21.08
C VAL A 15 -4.93 -21.07 20.19
N VAL A 16 -4.09 -21.26 19.16
CA VAL A 16 -4.12 -22.45 18.28
C VAL A 16 -3.76 -23.71 19.07
N ASP A 17 -2.72 -23.66 19.90
CA ASP A 17 -2.25 -24.81 20.69
C ASP A 17 -3.31 -25.25 21.72
N ALA A 18 -3.93 -24.30 22.45
CA ALA A 18 -5.08 -24.59 23.33
C ALA A 18 -6.31 -25.09 22.54
N GLY A 19 -6.50 -24.62 21.31
CA GLY A 19 -7.49 -25.16 20.38
C GLY A 19 -7.23 -26.62 20.02
N HIS A 20 -5.96 -27.03 19.87
CA HIS A 20 -5.58 -28.42 19.60
C HIS A 20 -5.68 -29.33 20.82
N GLU A 21 -5.69 -28.83 22.05
CA GLU A 21 -6.04 -29.64 23.23
C GLU A 21 -7.51 -30.10 23.17
N LEU A 22 -8.40 -29.26 22.63
CA LEU A 22 -9.82 -29.56 22.44
C LEU A 22 -10.12 -30.30 21.13
N ALA A 23 -9.30 -30.08 20.08
CA ALA A 23 -9.44 -30.71 18.77
C ALA A 23 -8.09 -31.26 18.24
N PRO A 24 -7.55 -32.37 18.79
CA PRO A 24 -6.18 -32.83 18.50
C PRO A 24 -5.89 -33.12 17.01
N HIS A 25 -6.90 -33.62 16.29
CA HIS A 25 -6.81 -33.99 14.88
C HIS A 25 -6.92 -32.79 13.91
N ALA A 26 -7.27 -31.58 14.39
CA ALA A 26 -7.43 -30.42 13.52
C ALA A 26 -6.16 -30.10 12.72
N ALA A 27 -4.99 -30.25 13.36
CA ALA A 27 -3.67 -30.03 12.74
C ALA A 27 -3.29 -31.05 11.66
N GLU A 28 -4.05 -32.13 11.46
CA GLU A 28 -3.81 -33.10 10.38
C GLU A 28 -4.26 -32.59 9.00
N THR A 29 -5.17 -31.61 8.97
CA THR A 29 -5.71 -31.01 7.74
C THR A 29 -5.54 -29.51 7.75
N VAL A 30 -4.99 -28.93 6.69
CA VAL A 30 -4.95 -27.47 6.51
C VAL A 30 -5.53 -27.05 5.16
N ARG A 31 -6.06 -25.83 5.08
CA ARG A 31 -6.40 -25.14 3.83
C ARG A 31 -5.58 -23.85 3.72
N ALA A 32 -4.98 -23.63 2.55
CA ALA A 32 -4.28 -22.40 2.21
C ALA A 32 -5.11 -21.54 1.23
N ASP A 33 -5.32 -20.27 1.57
CA ASP A 33 -6.04 -19.28 0.74
C ASP A 33 -5.33 -17.92 0.76
N SER A 34 -5.55 -17.09 -0.27
CA SER A 34 -4.99 -15.75 -0.40
C SER A 34 -6.05 -14.70 -0.71
N PHE A 35 -6.05 -13.61 0.07
CA PHE A 35 -6.95 -12.49 -0.14
C PHE A 35 -6.24 -11.15 -0.01
N VAL A 36 -6.82 -10.12 -0.61
CA VAL A 36 -6.30 -8.76 -0.55
C VAL A 36 -6.87 -8.08 0.69
N VAL A 37 -6.06 -7.93 1.73
CA VAL A 37 -6.37 -7.06 2.87
C VAL A 37 -6.39 -5.63 2.34
N GLN A 38 -7.59 -5.04 2.24
CA GLN A 38 -7.75 -3.67 1.74
C GLN A 38 -7.04 -2.67 2.67
N THR A 39 -6.27 -1.75 2.08
CA THR A 39 -5.69 -0.63 2.84
C THR A 39 -6.70 0.50 2.98
N ASN A 40 -6.74 1.17 4.13
CA ASN A 40 -7.68 2.26 4.42
C ASN A 40 -7.38 3.53 3.59
N ILE A 41 -7.81 3.53 2.33
CA ILE A 41 -7.60 4.60 1.35
C ILE A 41 -8.89 4.86 0.58
N HIS A 42 -9.10 6.10 0.13
CA HIS A 42 -10.10 6.34 -0.91
C HIS A 42 -9.54 5.91 -2.28
N TYR A 43 -10.44 5.70 -3.26
CA TYR A 43 -10.05 5.35 -4.63
C TYR A 43 -8.95 6.30 -5.16
N PRO A 44 -7.79 5.79 -5.63
CA PRO A 44 -6.66 6.63 -6.01
C PRO A 44 -6.69 7.04 -7.49
N THR A 45 -6.74 8.35 -7.72
CA THR A 45 -6.40 8.97 -9.00
C THR A 45 -5.10 9.76 -8.87
N ASP A 46 -4.40 9.99 -10.00
CA ASP A 46 -3.20 10.83 -9.99
C ASP A 46 -3.55 12.25 -9.45
N SER A 47 -4.75 12.77 -9.78
CA SER A 47 -5.28 14.04 -9.26
C SER A 47 -5.54 14.03 -7.74
N SER A 48 -6.12 12.96 -7.18
CA SER A 48 -6.39 12.89 -5.73
C SER A 48 -5.08 12.83 -4.95
N LEU A 49 -4.14 11.99 -5.39
CA LEU A 49 -2.86 11.80 -4.71
C LEU A 49 -2.01 13.09 -4.70
N ILE A 50 -2.00 13.86 -5.80
CA ILE A 50 -1.38 15.20 -5.83
C ILE A 50 -2.07 16.15 -4.83
N ARG A 51 -3.40 16.20 -4.80
CA ARG A 51 -4.15 17.03 -3.83
C ARG A 51 -3.76 16.72 -2.40
N ASP A 52 -3.65 15.45 -2.05
CA ASP A 52 -3.39 15.03 -0.68
C ASP A 52 -1.95 15.31 -0.26
N GLY A 53 -1.00 15.18 -1.20
CA GLY A 53 0.41 15.49 -1.00
C GLY A 53 0.60 16.99 -0.78
N LEU A 54 0.05 17.81 -1.68
CA LEU A 54 0.05 19.26 -1.54
C LEU A 54 -0.71 19.73 -0.30
N ARG A 55 -1.77 19.03 0.14
CA ARG A 55 -2.44 19.30 1.42
C ARG A 55 -1.48 19.13 2.59
N LYS A 56 -0.74 18.02 2.67
CA LYS A 56 0.23 17.80 3.75
C LYS A 56 1.41 18.78 3.69
N ILE A 57 2.00 19.00 2.52
CA ILE A 57 3.07 19.99 2.31
C ILE A 57 2.63 21.40 2.75
N LEU A 58 1.43 21.85 2.33
CA LEU A 58 0.88 23.16 2.69
C LEU A 58 0.52 23.29 4.17
N THR A 59 0.17 22.20 4.85
CA THR A 59 -0.09 22.22 6.31
C THR A 59 1.21 22.21 7.10
N ILE A 60 2.11 21.24 6.86
CA ILE A 60 3.40 21.13 7.58
C ILE A 60 4.24 22.38 7.35
N GLY A 61 4.38 22.81 6.09
CA GLY A 61 5.15 24.00 5.74
C GLY A 61 4.55 25.31 6.27
N ALA A 62 3.27 25.36 6.60
CA ALA A 62 2.69 26.51 7.29
C ALA A 62 3.05 26.53 8.79
N THR A 63 3.04 25.37 9.46
CA THR A 63 3.46 25.24 10.86
C THR A 63 4.96 25.49 11.02
N LEU A 64 5.79 24.78 10.24
CA LEU A 64 7.25 24.89 10.26
C LEU A 64 7.74 26.32 10.00
N ALA A 65 7.12 27.03 9.05
CA ALA A 65 7.44 28.43 8.80
C ALA A 65 6.97 29.40 9.91
N CYS A 66 5.94 29.03 10.67
CA CYS A 66 5.54 29.81 11.84
C CYS A 66 6.57 29.70 12.97
N LEU A 67 7.14 28.52 13.19
CA LEU A 67 8.23 28.29 14.15
C LEU A 67 9.52 29.02 13.74
N LEU A 68 9.86 28.96 12.44
CA LEU A 68 11.08 29.57 11.89
C LEU A 68 10.97 31.07 11.58
N GLY A 69 9.81 31.70 11.79
CA GLY A 69 9.56 33.11 11.42
C GLY A 69 9.60 33.40 9.91
N VAL A 70 9.47 32.38 9.06
CA VAL A 70 9.66 32.48 7.60
C VAL A 70 8.36 32.92 6.90
N ASP A 71 8.43 34.03 6.17
CA ASP A 71 7.25 34.62 5.55
C ASP A 71 6.81 34.00 4.21
N GLY A 72 5.67 34.45 3.68
CA GLY A 72 5.09 33.97 2.42
C GLY A 72 4.14 32.77 2.56
N TRP A 73 3.93 32.26 3.77
CA TRP A 73 3.09 31.08 4.03
C TRP A 73 1.67 31.37 4.51
N ARG A 74 1.33 32.64 4.73
CA ARG A 74 0.00 33.12 5.13
C ARG A 74 -1.12 32.67 4.16
N GLN A 75 -0.79 32.48 2.87
CA GLN A 75 -1.75 32.08 1.82
C GLN A 75 -1.94 30.56 1.61
N HIS A 76 -1.37 29.67 2.44
CA HIS A 76 -1.47 28.21 2.24
C HIS A 76 -2.93 27.69 2.07
N LYS A 77 -3.89 28.29 2.79
CA LYS A 77 -5.33 27.98 2.67
C LYS A 77 -5.92 28.36 1.31
N HIS A 78 -5.40 29.40 0.65
CA HIS A 78 -5.77 29.78 -0.72
C HIS A 78 -5.18 28.79 -1.74
N LEU A 79 -3.90 28.46 -1.62
CA LEU A 79 -3.24 27.48 -2.51
C LEU A 79 -3.96 26.13 -2.48
N HIS A 80 -4.29 25.60 -1.30
CA HIS A 80 -5.08 24.38 -1.16
C HIS A 80 -6.52 24.50 -1.72
N ARG A 81 -7.12 25.70 -1.75
CA ARG A 81 -8.40 25.94 -2.43
C ARG A 81 -8.24 25.83 -3.96
N LYS A 82 -7.18 26.43 -4.53
CA LYS A 82 -6.85 26.36 -5.97
C LYS A 82 -6.57 24.92 -6.41
N VAL A 83 -5.78 24.16 -5.65
CA VAL A 83 -5.54 22.70 -5.87
C VAL A 83 -6.87 21.93 -5.91
N ARG A 84 -7.76 22.12 -4.93
CA ARG A 84 -9.06 21.44 -4.91
C ARG A 84 -9.97 21.83 -6.08
N GLN A 85 -9.91 23.06 -6.58
CA GLN A 85 -10.66 23.49 -7.77
C GLN A 85 -10.16 22.79 -9.05
N LEU A 86 -8.83 22.69 -9.22
CA LEU A 86 -8.21 21.99 -10.36
C LEU A 86 -8.50 20.49 -10.35
N VAL A 87 -8.42 19.84 -9.19
CA VAL A 87 -8.78 18.42 -9.06
C VAL A 87 -10.27 18.20 -9.37
N ARG A 88 -11.18 19.03 -8.82
CA ARG A 88 -12.60 19.00 -9.23
C ARG A 88 -12.85 19.30 -10.71
N LYS A 89 -11.94 19.97 -11.42
CA LYS A 89 -12.01 20.18 -12.89
C LYS A 89 -11.59 18.90 -13.63
N ILE A 90 -10.50 18.25 -13.19
CA ILE A 90 -10.05 16.94 -13.68
C ILE A 90 -11.11 15.87 -13.49
N ASP A 91 -11.63 15.71 -12.27
CA ASP A 91 -12.51 14.59 -11.92
C ASP A 91 -13.84 14.65 -12.70
N ARG A 92 -14.37 15.86 -12.94
CA ARG A 92 -15.56 16.09 -13.80
C ARG A 92 -15.31 15.75 -15.28
N ILE A 93 -14.08 15.85 -15.78
CA ILE A 93 -13.71 15.42 -17.13
C ILE A 93 -13.52 13.90 -17.15
N ALA A 94 -12.86 13.33 -16.15
CA ALA A 94 -12.59 11.89 -16.04
C ALA A 94 -13.86 11.04 -15.87
N ALA A 95 -14.90 11.58 -15.20
CA ALA A 95 -16.22 10.96 -15.15
C ALA A 95 -16.92 10.93 -16.52
N ARG A 96 -16.68 11.94 -17.38
CA ARG A 96 -17.32 12.12 -18.70
C ARG A 96 -16.43 11.58 -19.82
N LYS A 97 -16.22 10.25 -19.82
CA LYS A 97 -15.33 9.45 -20.71
C LYS A 97 -15.69 9.44 -22.21
N GLY A 98 -16.44 10.41 -22.71
CA GLY A 98 -16.70 10.57 -24.14
C GLY A 98 -15.45 10.96 -24.95
N THR A 99 -15.59 11.01 -26.27
CA THR A 99 -14.50 11.27 -27.25
C THR A 99 -13.56 12.41 -26.81
N GLY A 100 -12.26 12.19 -27.00
CA GLY A 100 -11.22 13.18 -26.68
C GLY A 100 -11.03 13.50 -25.19
N TYR A 101 -11.65 12.79 -24.23
CA TYR A 101 -11.49 13.12 -22.80
C TYR A 101 -10.03 13.16 -22.34
N GLN A 102 -9.18 12.28 -22.86
CA GLN A 102 -7.75 12.24 -22.54
C GLN A 102 -7.03 13.53 -22.95
N GLN A 103 -7.37 14.11 -24.10
CA GLN A 103 -6.82 15.39 -24.54
C GLN A 103 -7.38 16.55 -23.68
N ARG A 104 -8.68 16.51 -23.34
CA ARG A 104 -9.31 17.47 -22.43
C ARG A 104 -8.70 17.46 -21.02
N LEU A 105 -8.11 16.35 -20.58
CA LEU A 105 -7.39 16.26 -19.30
C LEU A 105 -6.03 16.97 -19.29
N LYS A 106 -5.34 17.11 -20.44
CA LYS A 106 -3.96 17.62 -20.45
C LYS A 106 -3.83 19.06 -19.93
N ALA A 107 -4.76 19.94 -20.28
CA ALA A 107 -4.74 21.34 -19.82
C ALA A 107 -4.84 21.47 -18.28
N PRO A 108 -5.87 20.94 -17.59
CA PRO A 108 -5.95 21.04 -16.13
C PRO A 108 -4.90 20.21 -15.39
N TYR A 109 -4.32 19.16 -16.00
CA TYR A 109 -3.15 18.51 -15.41
C TYR A 109 -1.88 19.39 -15.50
N ARG A 110 -1.65 20.16 -16.58
CA ARG A 110 -0.57 21.16 -16.62
C ARG A 110 -0.78 22.25 -15.55
N GLU A 111 -2.00 22.77 -15.42
CA GLU A 111 -2.35 23.75 -14.37
C GLU A 111 -2.08 23.20 -12.95
N LEU A 112 -2.42 21.93 -12.71
CA LEU A 112 -2.21 21.28 -11.41
C LEU A 112 -0.74 20.97 -11.14
N LEU A 113 0.01 20.49 -12.14
CA LEU A 113 1.41 20.11 -12.01
C LEU A 113 2.31 21.34 -11.82
N ALA A 114 2.11 22.41 -12.59
CA ALA A 114 2.85 23.66 -12.37
C ALA A 114 2.60 24.26 -10.99
N LEU A 115 1.34 24.20 -10.50
CA LEU A 115 1.01 24.60 -9.12
C LEU A 115 1.64 23.67 -8.07
N ALA A 116 1.76 22.37 -8.38
CA ALA A 116 2.42 21.42 -7.50
C ALA A 116 3.92 21.74 -7.38
N ASP A 117 4.60 21.99 -8.50
CA ASP A 117 6.02 22.32 -8.55
C ASP A 117 6.29 23.60 -7.73
N THR A 118 5.57 24.71 -7.97
CA THR A 118 5.75 25.95 -7.17
C THR A 118 5.59 25.75 -5.65
N ILE A 119 4.71 24.83 -5.22
CA ILE A 119 4.53 24.50 -3.79
C ILE A 119 5.67 23.61 -3.27
N VAL A 120 6.15 22.68 -4.10
CA VAL A 120 7.25 21.75 -3.81
C VAL A 120 8.59 22.50 -3.74
N ASP A 121 8.84 23.46 -4.63
CA ASP A 121 10.09 24.24 -4.68
C ASP A 121 10.22 25.15 -3.47
N ARG A 122 9.14 25.88 -3.11
CA ARG A 122 9.11 26.68 -1.87
C ARG A 122 9.30 25.77 -0.64
N ALA A 123 8.82 24.53 -0.68
CA ALA A 123 9.00 23.58 0.43
C ALA A 123 10.47 23.23 0.63
N GLU A 124 11.27 23.05 -0.42
CA GLU A 124 12.72 22.85 -0.27
C GLU A 124 13.41 24.08 0.30
N ALA A 125 13.06 25.28 -0.16
CA ALA A 125 13.58 26.52 0.40
C ALA A 125 13.28 26.63 1.92
N LEU A 126 12.11 26.18 2.37
CA LEU A 126 11.78 26.11 3.80
C LEU A 126 12.60 25.04 4.54
N ARG A 127 12.84 23.88 3.93
CA ARG A 127 13.65 22.81 4.54
C ARG A 127 15.11 23.22 4.74
N ILE A 128 15.67 23.98 3.79
CA ILE A 128 17.02 24.57 3.93
C ILE A 128 17.05 25.53 5.14
N ALA A 129 16.02 26.37 5.31
CA ALA A 129 15.91 27.24 6.49
C ALA A 129 15.76 26.44 7.80
N ALA A 130 14.99 25.34 7.80
CA ALA A 130 14.84 24.45 8.96
C ALA A 130 16.14 23.77 9.37
N GLN A 131 16.95 23.33 8.39
CA GLN A 131 18.24 22.68 8.60
C GLN A 131 19.28 23.64 9.20
N ASN A 132 19.20 24.93 8.88
CA ASN A 132 20.06 25.97 9.48
C ASN A 132 19.64 26.34 10.91
N ALA A 133 18.39 26.08 11.30
CA ALA A 133 17.85 26.35 12.65
C ALA A 133 18.01 25.13 13.60
N ALA A 134 19.16 24.45 13.52
CA ALA A 134 19.40 23.18 14.20
C ALA A 134 19.35 23.31 15.74
N GLY A 135 18.57 22.44 16.38
CA GLY A 135 18.47 22.31 17.84
C GLY A 135 17.06 22.00 18.36
N ASP A 136 16.03 22.45 17.63
CA ASP A 136 14.63 22.26 17.99
C ASP A 136 14.07 20.91 17.48
N LEU A 137 13.52 20.09 18.38
CA LEU A 137 12.98 18.76 18.09
C LEU A 137 11.66 18.79 17.30
N GLU A 138 10.83 19.82 17.46
CA GLU A 138 9.59 20.00 16.69
C GLU A 138 9.94 20.43 15.25
N VAL A 139 10.89 21.36 15.09
CA VAL A 139 11.43 21.76 13.77
C VAL A 139 12.01 20.56 13.03
N LEU A 140 12.84 19.75 13.68
CA LEU A 140 13.41 18.52 13.10
C LEU A 140 12.33 17.49 12.74
N GLY A 141 11.32 17.30 13.60
CA GLY A 141 10.20 16.39 13.34
C GLY A 141 9.33 16.82 12.15
N LEU A 142 9.04 18.12 12.05
CA LEU A 142 8.27 18.70 10.94
C LEU A 142 9.07 18.70 9.63
N ASP A 143 10.37 18.95 9.66
CA ASP A 143 11.24 18.83 8.47
C ASP A 143 11.28 17.39 7.94
N ALA A 144 11.42 16.40 8.84
CA ALA A 144 11.38 14.99 8.49
C ALA A 144 10.01 14.55 7.94
N GLU A 145 8.89 15.02 8.51
CA GLU A 145 7.56 14.73 7.93
C GLU A 145 7.40 15.40 6.55
N LEU A 146 7.87 16.65 6.40
CA LEU A 146 7.83 17.39 5.13
C LEU A 146 8.65 16.69 4.04
N ALA A 147 9.82 16.16 4.38
CA ALA A 147 10.66 15.36 3.47
C ALA A 147 9.88 14.21 2.83
N VAL A 148 9.23 13.39 3.68
CA VAL A 148 8.48 12.20 3.28
C VAL A 148 7.29 12.55 2.38
N PHE A 149 6.58 13.65 2.65
CA PHE A 149 5.48 14.09 1.79
C PHE A 149 5.96 14.75 0.49
N LEU A 150 7.13 15.41 0.45
CA LEU A 150 7.72 15.95 -0.77
C LEU A 150 8.14 14.83 -1.74
N GLU A 151 8.88 13.84 -1.25
CA GLU A 151 9.29 12.65 -2.03
C GLU A 151 8.07 11.98 -2.69
N ARG A 152 7.07 11.62 -1.88
CA ARG A 152 5.85 10.95 -2.34
C ARG A 152 5.03 11.83 -3.29
N THR A 153 4.99 13.15 -3.10
CA THR A 153 4.30 14.06 -4.01
C THR A 153 5.02 14.16 -5.35
N ARG A 154 6.36 14.26 -5.37
CA ARG A 154 7.15 14.25 -6.61
C ARG A 154 6.97 12.96 -7.41
N HIS A 155 6.97 11.82 -6.73
CA HIS A 155 6.70 10.51 -7.34
C HIS A 155 5.36 10.50 -8.10
N VAL A 156 4.30 10.98 -7.45
CA VAL A 156 2.96 11.07 -8.07
C VAL A 156 2.94 12.10 -9.20
N CYS A 157 3.54 13.28 -9.05
CA CYS A 157 3.63 14.29 -10.10
C CYS A 157 4.37 13.77 -11.35
N GLY A 158 5.51 13.09 -11.17
CA GLY A 158 6.24 12.43 -12.25
C GLY A 158 5.43 11.32 -12.93
N THR A 159 4.71 10.52 -12.15
CA THR A 159 3.76 9.51 -12.65
C THR A 159 2.65 10.15 -13.49
N ALA A 160 2.10 11.29 -13.04
CA ALA A 160 1.04 12.02 -13.73
C ALA A 160 1.53 12.66 -15.05
N ARG A 161 2.74 13.22 -15.08
CA ARG A 161 3.38 13.74 -16.32
C ARG A 161 3.49 12.64 -17.37
N ARG A 162 4.18 11.54 -17.01
CA ARG A 162 4.38 10.35 -17.84
C ARG A 162 3.05 9.82 -18.38
N ARG A 163 2.04 9.62 -17.51
CA ARG A 163 0.76 9.03 -17.89
C ARG A 163 -0.16 9.94 -18.70
N VAL A 164 -0.31 11.21 -18.32
CA VAL A 164 -1.39 12.08 -18.82
C VAL A 164 -0.90 13.04 -19.90
N LEU A 165 0.30 13.60 -19.75
CA LEU A 165 0.82 14.58 -20.71
C LEU A 165 1.51 13.87 -21.87
N GLU A 166 2.41 12.93 -21.55
CA GLU A 166 3.24 12.18 -22.50
C GLU A 166 2.55 10.90 -23.03
N GLY A 167 1.58 10.35 -22.28
CA GLY A 167 0.82 9.15 -22.68
C GLY A 167 1.50 7.80 -22.38
N GLN A 168 2.60 7.79 -21.61
CA GLN A 168 3.35 6.58 -21.25
C GLN A 168 2.52 5.58 -20.41
N LYS A 169 2.70 4.28 -20.68
CA LYS A 169 2.18 3.18 -19.85
C LYS A 169 3.14 2.91 -18.67
N VAL A 170 3.05 3.72 -17.61
CA VAL A 170 3.79 3.45 -16.35
C VAL A 170 3.34 2.11 -15.73
N PRO A 171 4.24 1.17 -15.41
CA PRO A 171 3.94 -0.08 -14.68
C PRO A 171 3.31 0.13 -13.30
N ASN A 172 2.58 -0.85 -12.77
CA ASN A 172 1.93 -0.71 -11.46
C ASN A 172 2.90 -0.71 -10.27
N ARG A 173 4.03 -1.42 -10.37
CA ARG A 173 5.11 -1.41 -9.38
C ARG A 173 5.76 -0.02 -9.21
N GLU A 174 5.66 0.84 -10.24
CA GLU A 174 6.19 2.21 -10.26
C GLU A 174 5.19 3.24 -9.73
N LYS A 175 4.06 2.84 -9.14
CA LYS A 175 2.99 3.76 -8.69
C LYS A 175 2.80 3.69 -7.18
N LEU A 176 2.66 4.86 -6.58
CA LEU A 176 2.00 4.98 -5.28
C LEU A 176 0.48 4.94 -5.50
N PHE A 177 -0.21 4.09 -4.73
CA PHE A 177 -1.67 4.08 -4.64
C PHE A 177 -2.18 4.82 -3.40
N SER A 178 -1.29 5.18 -2.48
CA SER A 178 -1.53 6.16 -1.42
C SER A 178 -0.21 6.81 -1.02
N ILE A 179 -0.27 8.10 -0.67
CA ILE A 179 0.87 8.81 -0.06
C ILE A 179 0.97 8.58 1.45
N PHE A 180 -0.10 8.08 2.07
CA PHE A 180 -0.15 7.72 3.49
C PHE A 180 0.26 6.26 3.66
N GLU A 181 -0.27 5.41 2.80
CA GLU A 181 0.01 3.97 2.70
C GLU A 181 0.84 3.67 1.43
N PRO A 182 2.15 4.01 1.40
CA PRO A 182 3.01 3.73 0.23
C PRO A 182 3.25 2.24 0.02
N HIS A 183 2.71 1.39 0.90
CA HIS A 183 2.74 -0.05 0.80
C HIS A 183 1.59 -0.62 -0.04
N THR A 184 0.48 0.10 -0.24
CA THR A 184 -0.68 -0.35 -1.04
C THR A 184 -0.26 -0.80 -2.44
N GLN A 185 -0.79 -1.95 -2.89
CA GLN A 185 -0.65 -2.49 -4.23
C GLN A 185 -2.02 -2.61 -4.91
N LEU A 186 -2.01 -2.60 -6.26
CA LEU A 186 -3.19 -2.79 -7.10
C LEU A 186 -3.28 -4.23 -7.62
N TYR A 187 -4.27 -4.97 -7.13
CA TYR A 187 -4.63 -6.31 -7.58
C TYR A 187 -5.85 -6.26 -8.52
N LYS A 188 -5.91 -7.18 -9.49
CA LYS A 188 -6.99 -7.27 -10.48
C LYS A 188 -7.54 -8.70 -10.57
N ARG A 189 -8.53 -9.03 -9.73
CA ARG A 189 -9.15 -10.36 -9.69
C ARG A 189 -10.29 -10.44 -10.71
N GLY A 190 -10.02 -11.03 -11.89
CA GLY A 190 -10.77 -10.83 -13.14
C GLY A 190 -12.31 -10.93 -13.07
N LYS A 191 -12.86 -12.10 -12.74
CA LYS A 191 -14.32 -12.33 -12.61
C LYS A 191 -14.86 -12.14 -11.17
N ALA A 192 -14.15 -11.39 -10.32
CA ALA A 192 -14.61 -11.12 -8.96
C ALA A 192 -15.65 -9.98 -8.93
N ALA A 193 -16.46 -9.92 -7.87
CA ALA A 193 -17.40 -8.82 -7.63
C ALA A 193 -16.67 -7.46 -7.51
N GLU A 194 -15.47 -7.45 -6.92
CA GLU A 194 -14.51 -6.34 -6.99
C GLU A 194 -13.38 -6.69 -7.99
N PRO A 195 -13.45 -6.26 -9.26
CA PRO A 195 -12.41 -6.56 -10.26
C PRO A 195 -11.10 -5.79 -10.06
N VAL A 196 -11.06 -4.84 -9.11
CA VAL A 196 -9.97 -3.91 -8.82
C VAL A 196 -9.89 -3.73 -7.30
N GLN A 197 -8.80 -4.15 -6.68
CA GLN A 197 -8.61 -4.08 -5.23
C GLN A 197 -7.29 -3.37 -4.87
N PHE A 198 -7.32 -2.56 -3.81
CA PHE A 198 -6.17 -1.79 -3.32
C PHE A 198 -5.81 -2.24 -1.91
N GLY A 199 -4.67 -2.90 -1.74
CA GLY A 199 -4.31 -3.50 -0.46
C GLY A 199 -2.97 -4.22 -0.46
N ARG A 200 -2.88 -5.31 0.32
CA ARG A 200 -1.78 -6.30 0.27
C ARG A 200 -2.35 -7.70 0.26
N GLN A 201 -1.71 -8.59 -0.48
CA GLN A 201 -2.04 -10.02 -0.44
C GLN A 201 -1.54 -10.65 0.87
N LEU A 202 -2.47 -11.27 1.59
CA LEU A 202 -2.22 -12.07 2.78
C LEU A 202 -2.54 -13.52 2.44
N LEU A 203 -1.58 -14.41 2.70
CA LEU A 203 -1.75 -15.86 2.67
C LEU A 203 -2.08 -16.32 4.10
N VAL A 204 -3.16 -17.08 4.26
CA VAL A 204 -3.53 -17.71 5.53
C VAL A 204 -3.55 -19.24 5.41
N TYR A 205 -3.26 -19.94 6.50
CA TYR A 205 -3.50 -21.37 6.65
C TYR A 205 -4.48 -21.60 7.80
N GLU A 206 -5.67 -22.07 7.43
CA GLU A 206 -6.73 -22.53 8.33
C GLU A 206 -6.55 -24.04 8.58
N ASP A 207 -6.93 -24.55 9.75
CA ASP A 207 -6.88 -25.99 10.07
C ASP A 207 -8.26 -26.67 10.10
N GLY A 208 -8.31 -27.96 10.43
CA GLY A 208 -9.54 -28.75 10.47
C GLY A 208 -10.59 -28.30 11.52
N ALA A 209 -10.25 -27.36 12.40
CA ALA A 209 -11.18 -26.75 13.37
C ALA A 209 -11.43 -25.26 13.11
N GLY A 210 -10.90 -24.70 12.01
CA GLY A 210 -11.10 -23.30 11.63
C GLY A 210 -10.12 -22.33 12.27
N PHE A 211 -9.07 -22.79 12.96
CA PHE A 211 -8.07 -21.87 13.51
C PHE A 211 -7.14 -21.36 12.40
N ILE A 212 -6.92 -20.04 12.35
CA ILE A 212 -5.87 -19.44 11.52
C ILE A 212 -4.52 -19.76 12.16
N THR A 213 -3.96 -20.91 11.78
CA THR A 213 -2.69 -21.38 12.33
C THR A 213 -1.53 -20.49 11.84
N HIS A 214 -1.52 -20.09 10.57
CA HIS A 214 -0.46 -19.26 9.97
C HIS A 214 -1.04 -18.09 9.18
N ALA A 215 -0.35 -16.95 9.20
CA ALA A 215 -0.63 -15.82 8.34
C ALA A 215 0.70 -15.23 7.82
N TYR A 216 0.77 -14.94 6.53
CA TYR A 216 1.97 -14.42 5.88
C TYR A 216 1.62 -13.29 4.89
N LEU A 217 2.15 -12.10 5.15
CA LEU A 217 2.00 -10.94 4.27
C LEU A 217 3.00 -11.06 3.10
N LEU A 218 2.52 -11.21 1.87
CA LEU A 218 3.39 -11.49 0.73
C LEU A 218 4.33 -10.30 0.43
N PRO A 219 5.58 -10.55 -0.02
CA PRO A 219 6.43 -9.56 -0.69
C PRO A 219 5.70 -8.83 -1.82
N ARG A 220 6.20 -7.66 -2.25
CA ARG A 220 5.50 -6.87 -3.29
C ARG A 220 5.57 -7.51 -4.68
N ASP A 221 6.51 -8.42 -4.85
CA ASP A 221 7.06 -8.97 -6.08
C ASP A 221 6.88 -10.50 -6.17
N ALA A 222 6.19 -11.10 -5.21
CA ALA A 222 5.87 -12.52 -5.15
C ALA A 222 4.35 -12.75 -5.23
N ASP A 223 3.94 -13.77 -5.99
CA ASP A 223 2.57 -14.30 -6.00
C ASP A 223 2.48 -15.56 -5.10
N ASP A 224 1.25 -16.03 -4.91
CA ASP A 224 0.89 -17.22 -4.15
C ASP A 224 1.78 -18.45 -4.43
N ARG A 225 2.04 -18.72 -5.71
CA ARG A 225 2.88 -19.82 -6.19
C ARG A 225 4.33 -19.75 -5.74
N ASP A 226 4.86 -18.55 -5.46
CA ASP A 226 6.28 -18.35 -5.14
C ASP A 226 6.53 -18.60 -3.65
N VAL A 227 5.52 -18.33 -2.81
CA VAL A 227 5.61 -18.42 -1.35
C VAL A 227 5.08 -19.74 -0.76
N VAL A 228 4.21 -20.46 -1.49
CA VAL A 228 3.45 -21.60 -0.93
C VAL A 228 4.31 -22.69 -0.34
N VAL A 229 5.38 -23.11 -1.02
CA VAL A 229 6.24 -24.23 -0.59
C VAL A 229 6.91 -23.90 0.75
N ASP A 230 7.46 -22.69 0.90
CA ASP A 230 8.20 -22.31 2.10
C ASP A 230 7.29 -21.90 3.27
N GLN A 231 6.08 -21.37 3.00
CA GLN A 231 5.08 -21.23 4.05
C GLN A 231 4.52 -22.59 4.49
N THR A 232 4.33 -23.55 3.57
CA THR A 232 3.92 -24.94 3.92
C THR A 232 4.97 -25.60 4.82
N ARG A 233 6.27 -25.44 4.54
CA ARG A 233 7.36 -25.90 5.43
C ARG A 233 7.28 -25.31 6.83
N ARG A 234 6.96 -24.02 6.95
CA ARG A 234 6.80 -23.32 8.25
C ARG A 234 5.58 -23.83 9.02
N VAL A 235 4.45 -24.00 8.35
CA VAL A 235 3.21 -24.58 8.90
C VAL A 235 3.47 -25.99 9.43
N GLN A 236 4.04 -26.87 8.58
CA GLN A 236 4.36 -28.26 8.94
C GLN A 236 5.35 -28.32 10.12
N LYS A 237 6.39 -27.47 10.12
CA LYS A 237 7.34 -27.40 11.24
C LYS A 237 6.67 -26.96 12.54
N ARG A 238 5.86 -25.89 12.53
CA ARG A 238 5.20 -25.39 13.75
C ARG A 238 4.20 -26.39 14.29
N LEU A 239 3.40 -27.03 13.43
CA LEU A 239 2.41 -28.03 13.82
C LEU A 239 3.03 -29.40 14.21
N GLY A 240 4.35 -29.49 14.33
CA GLY A 240 5.06 -30.68 14.82
C GLY A 240 5.10 -31.84 13.83
N GLY A 241 5.00 -31.58 12.52
CA GLY A 241 4.91 -32.61 11.49
C GLY A 241 3.53 -33.28 11.38
N ARG A 242 2.50 -32.77 12.09
CA ARG A 242 1.17 -33.38 12.12
C ARG A 242 0.39 -33.29 10.81
N VAL A 243 0.71 -32.35 9.90
CA VAL A 243 -0.12 -32.10 8.72
C VAL A 243 -0.01 -33.25 7.72
N ARG A 244 -1.13 -33.93 7.46
CA ARG A 244 -1.24 -35.05 6.51
C ARG A 244 -1.87 -34.62 5.19
N ARG A 245 -2.89 -33.75 5.24
CA ARG A 245 -3.60 -33.21 4.08
C ARG A 245 -3.48 -31.70 4.04
N ALA A 246 -3.21 -31.15 2.86
CA ALA A 246 -3.27 -29.72 2.62
C ALA A 246 -4.01 -29.42 1.32
N SER A 247 -5.07 -28.62 1.38
CA SER A 247 -5.78 -28.12 0.20
C SER A 247 -5.32 -26.70 -0.15
N PHE A 248 -5.15 -26.45 -1.44
CA PHE A 248 -4.68 -25.18 -1.98
C PHE A 248 -5.65 -24.67 -3.04
N ASP A 249 -5.91 -23.37 -3.04
CA ASP A 249 -6.63 -22.72 -4.14
C ASP A 249 -5.82 -22.70 -5.45
N ARG A 250 -6.51 -22.61 -6.60
CA ARG A 250 -5.92 -22.86 -7.94
C ARG A 250 -4.77 -21.91 -8.33
N GLY A 251 -4.60 -20.79 -7.61
CA GLY A 251 -3.51 -19.82 -7.80
C GLY A 251 -2.13 -20.33 -7.36
N PHE A 252 -2.08 -21.22 -6.36
CA PHE A 252 -0.84 -21.78 -5.80
C PHE A 252 -0.20 -22.85 -6.71
N HIS A 253 -0.97 -23.46 -7.62
CA HIS A 253 -0.54 -24.63 -8.37
C HIS A 253 0.55 -24.35 -9.42
N SER A 254 1.58 -25.19 -9.43
CA SER A 254 2.48 -25.42 -10.56
C SER A 254 3.06 -26.85 -10.50
N PRO A 255 3.53 -27.44 -11.62
CA PRO A 255 4.15 -28.77 -11.61
C PRO A 255 5.44 -28.88 -10.76
N THR A 256 6.06 -27.75 -10.42
CA THR A 256 7.19 -27.69 -9.48
C THR A 256 6.70 -27.58 -8.04
N ASN A 257 5.61 -26.84 -7.78
CA ASN A 257 5.01 -26.76 -6.45
C ASN A 257 4.39 -28.09 -6.04
N GLN A 258 3.63 -28.76 -6.92
CA GLN A 258 3.03 -30.07 -6.64
C GLN A 258 4.11 -31.09 -6.18
N ARG A 259 5.22 -31.19 -6.91
CA ARG A 259 6.35 -32.07 -6.56
C ARG A 259 7.05 -31.66 -5.25
N ARG A 260 7.18 -30.36 -4.96
CA ARG A 260 7.81 -29.86 -3.73
C ARG A 260 6.89 -29.97 -2.51
N LEU A 261 5.59 -29.84 -2.67
CA LEU A 261 4.59 -29.99 -1.60
C LEU A 261 4.46 -31.46 -1.18
N ALA A 262 4.54 -32.40 -2.12
CA ALA A 262 4.59 -33.84 -1.84
C ALA A 262 5.87 -34.30 -1.10
N GLN A 263 6.87 -33.42 -0.94
CA GLN A 263 8.06 -33.64 -0.11
C GLN A 263 7.91 -33.08 1.33
N ILE A 264 6.76 -32.48 1.65
CA ILE A 264 6.48 -31.81 2.93
C ILE A 264 5.21 -32.37 3.60
N ILE A 265 4.21 -32.72 2.78
CA ILE A 265 2.88 -33.19 3.20
C ILE A 265 2.52 -34.41 2.36
N GLU A 266 1.93 -35.41 3.02
CA GLU A 266 1.62 -36.72 2.46
C GLU A 266 0.54 -36.67 1.35
N HIS A 267 -0.44 -35.78 1.51
CA HIS A 267 -1.56 -35.58 0.59
C HIS A 267 -1.78 -34.09 0.25
N PRO A 268 -1.00 -33.51 -0.68
CA PRO A 268 -1.23 -32.16 -1.19
C PRO A 268 -2.30 -32.16 -2.29
N CYS A 269 -3.43 -31.50 -2.04
CA CYS A 269 -4.54 -31.35 -2.98
C CYS A 269 -4.45 -29.99 -3.72
N PRO A 270 -4.22 -29.97 -5.06
CA PRO A 270 -4.02 -28.76 -5.86
C PRO A 270 -5.30 -28.18 -6.50
#